data_AF-A0A3M1GBL9-F1
#
_entry.id   AF-A0A3M1GBL9-F1
#
_cell.length_a   1.000
_cell.length_b   1.000
_cell.length_c   1.000
_cell.angle_alpha   90.00
_cell.angle_beta   90.00
_cell.angle_gamma   90.00
#
_symmetry.space_group_name_H-M   'P 1'
#
loop_
_entity.id
_entity.type
_entity.pdbx_description
1 polymer ?
#
loop_
_entity_poly.entity_id
_entity_poly.type
_entity_poly.pdbx_seq_one_letter_code
_entity_poly.pdbx_strand_id
1 'polypeptide(L)'
;MHDPIEKLKAFIRCRSVSTDPAYASGMEDARAFLRDLLGGMGLAVETVSTGGEPVILARREGDPSWPHVIIYGHYDVQPADPFELW
;
A
#
# COMPACT_ATOMS: atom_id res chain seq x y z
N MET A 1 -4.09 -15.14 -13.57
CA MET A 1 -3.52 -15.65 -12.31
C MET A 1 -2.55 -14.59 -11.80
N HIS A 2 -2.73 -14.07 -10.60
CA HIS A 2 -1.79 -13.09 -10.04
C HIS A 2 -0.54 -13.83 -9.57
N ASP A 3 0.61 -13.54 -10.19
CA ASP A 3 1.91 -13.97 -9.67
C ASP A 3 2.26 -13.07 -8.47
N PRO A 4 2.31 -13.61 -7.24
CA PRO A 4 2.57 -12.81 -6.04
C PRO A 4 4.00 -12.23 -6.04
N ILE A 5 4.97 -12.91 -6.66
CA ILE A 5 6.35 -12.43 -6.74
C ILE A 5 6.44 -11.23 -7.67
N GLU A 6 5.77 -11.27 -8.84
CA GLU A 6 5.74 -10.11 -9.74
C GLU A 6 4.97 -8.93 -9.15
N LYS A 7 3.89 -9.18 -8.38
CA LYS A 7 3.21 -8.13 -7.62
C LYS A 7 4.10 -7.52 -6.55
N LEU A 8 4.84 -8.33 -5.81
CA LEU A 8 5.80 -7.84 -4.81
C LEU A 8 6.91 -7.00 -5.47
N LYS A 9 7.49 -7.47 -6.58
CA LYS A 9 8.50 -6.72 -7.35
C LYS A 9 7.95 -5.38 -7.86
N ALA A 10 6.70 -5.33 -8.28
CA ALA A 10 6.07 -4.08 -8.69
C ALA A 10 5.90 -3.12 -7.49
N PHE A 11 5.46 -3.64 -6.35
CA PHE A 11 5.25 -2.84 -5.14
C PHE A 11 6.56 -2.27 -4.57
N ILE A 12 7.62 -3.08 -4.44
CA ILE A 12 8.91 -2.64 -3.89
C ILE A 12 9.65 -1.63 -4.80
N ARG A 13 9.22 -1.44 -6.06
CA ARG A 13 9.74 -0.38 -6.93
C ARG A 13 9.15 0.99 -6.59
N CYS A 14 8.02 1.06 -5.89
CA CYS A 14 7.49 2.28 -5.33
C CYS A 14 8.40 2.70 -4.16
N ARG A 15 9.18 3.77 -4.32
CA ARG A 15 10.12 4.26 -3.30
C ARG A 15 9.36 5.04 -2.22
N SER A 16 8.58 4.34 -1.40
CA SER A 16 7.70 4.92 -0.38
C SER A 16 8.43 5.28 0.92
N VAL A 17 9.47 6.10 0.86
CA VAL A 17 10.18 6.56 2.06
C VAL A 17 9.41 7.73 2.68
N SER A 18 8.71 7.52 3.81
CA SER A 18 7.82 8.54 4.40
C SER A 18 8.55 9.69 5.11
N THR A 19 9.80 9.46 5.55
CA THR A 19 10.57 10.44 6.31
C THR A 19 11.24 11.51 5.46
N ASP A 20 11.25 11.35 4.13
CA ASP A 20 11.91 12.26 3.21
C ASP A 20 10.91 12.77 2.14
N PRO A 21 10.57 14.07 2.14
CA PRO A 21 9.66 14.67 1.17
C PRO A 21 10.07 14.49 -0.30
N ALA A 22 11.35 14.22 -0.60
CA ALA A 22 11.81 13.92 -1.95
C ALA A 22 11.15 12.65 -2.53
N TYR A 23 10.60 11.80 -1.68
CA TYR A 23 9.94 10.54 -2.04
C TYR A 23 8.41 10.66 -2.10
N ALA A 24 7.84 11.86 -2.07
CA ALA A 24 6.40 12.08 -2.12
C ALA A 24 5.72 11.42 -3.36
N SER A 25 6.40 11.38 -4.52
CA SER A 25 5.89 10.65 -5.69
C SER A 25 5.87 9.14 -5.47
N GLY A 26 6.91 8.56 -4.86
CA GLY A 26 6.96 7.14 -4.53
C GLY A 26 5.91 6.73 -3.50
N MET A 27 5.60 7.62 -2.56
CA MET A 27 4.47 7.45 -1.63
C MET A 27 3.12 7.40 -2.37
N GLU A 28 2.93 8.27 -3.37
CA GLU A 28 1.72 8.22 -4.20
C GLU A 28 1.67 6.97 -5.09
N ASP A 29 2.79 6.58 -5.70
CA ASP A 29 2.88 5.36 -6.50
C ASP A 29 2.51 4.12 -5.67
N ALA A 30 2.97 4.05 -4.41
CA ALA A 30 2.62 2.96 -3.50
C ALA A 30 1.12 2.93 -3.17
N ARG A 31 0.51 4.10 -2.89
CA ARG A 31 -0.95 4.20 -2.65
C ARG A 31 -1.75 3.82 -3.88
N ALA A 32 -1.36 4.30 -5.05
CA ALA A 32 -2.02 3.97 -6.32
C ALA A 32 -1.93 2.46 -6.60
N PHE A 33 -0.75 1.86 -6.41
CA PHE A 33 -0.56 0.43 -6.56
C PHE A 33 -1.48 -0.38 -5.63
N LEU A 34 -1.58 0.02 -4.34
CA LEU A 34 -2.44 -0.66 -3.37
C LEU A 34 -3.92 -0.51 -3.71
N ARG A 35 -4.36 0.68 -4.14
CA ARG A 35 -5.73 0.90 -4.60
C ARG A 35 -6.11 -0.02 -5.75
N ASP A 36 -5.25 -0.13 -6.75
CA ASP A 36 -5.50 -0.96 -7.93
C ASP A 36 -5.44 -2.46 -7.57
N LEU A 37 -4.51 -2.86 -6.72
CA LEU A 37 -4.38 -4.25 -6.27
C LEU A 37 -5.63 -4.68 -5.48
N LEU A 38 -6.02 -3.91 -4.47
CA LEU A 38 -7.16 -4.22 -3.60
C LEU A 38 -8.49 -4.09 -4.35
N GLY A 39 -8.63 -3.08 -5.20
CA GLY A 39 -9.80 -2.92 -6.08
C GLY A 39 -9.93 -4.06 -7.08
N GLY A 40 -8.81 -4.51 -7.66
CA GLY A 40 -8.75 -5.69 -8.53
C GLY A 40 -9.13 -7.01 -7.84
N MET A 41 -9.05 -7.06 -6.51
CA MET A 41 -9.54 -8.18 -5.69
C MET A 41 -11.05 -8.07 -5.35
N GLY A 42 -11.73 -7.03 -5.82
CA GLY A 42 -13.16 -6.80 -5.58
C GLY A 42 -13.46 -6.12 -4.24
N LEU A 43 -12.47 -5.47 -3.62
CA LEU A 43 -12.67 -4.67 -2.41
C LEU A 43 -13.12 -3.25 -2.79
N ALA A 44 -13.99 -2.65 -1.98
CA ALA A 44 -14.25 -1.22 -2.05
C ALA A 44 -13.10 -0.48 -1.35
N VAL A 45 -12.38 0.36 -2.11
CA VAL A 45 -11.16 1.04 -1.63
C VAL A 45 -11.37 2.54 -1.54
N GLU A 46 -10.92 3.13 -0.43
CA GLU A 46 -10.95 4.56 -0.15
C GLU A 46 -9.57 5.03 0.32
N THR A 47 -9.19 6.25 -0.06
CA THR A 47 -8.02 6.95 0.50
C THR A 47 -8.50 7.98 1.51
N VAL A 48 -8.14 7.78 2.78
CA VAL A 48 -8.61 8.58 3.91
C VAL A 48 -7.49 9.53 4.34
N SER A 49 -7.75 10.83 4.30
CA SER A 49 -6.82 11.84 4.79
C SER A 49 -6.73 11.81 6.31
N THR A 50 -5.51 11.89 6.84
CA THR A 50 -5.21 11.73 8.29
C THR A 50 -4.48 12.93 8.90
N GLY A 51 -4.22 13.98 8.11
CA GLY A 51 -3.33 15.08 8.49
C GLY A 51 -1.85 14.80 8.27
N GLY A 52 -1.49 13.58 7.86
CA GLY A 52 -0.19 13.18 7.35
C GLY A 52 -0.35 12.26 6.13
N GLU A 53 0.46 11.21 6.03
CA GLU A 53 0.32 10.23 4.96
C GLU A 53 -1.06 9.54 5.00
N PRO A 54 -1.81 9.53 3.88
CA PRO A 54 -3.16 8.97 3.85
C PRO A 54 -3.20 7.48 4.19
N VAL A 55 -4.32 7.03 4.75
CA VAL A 55 -4.60 5.60 4.93
C VAL A 55 -5.35 5.07 3.72
N ILE A 56 -4.95 3.90 3.23
CA ILE A 56 -5.74 3.12 2.27
C ILE A 56 -6.66 2.19 3.06
N LEU A 57 -7.96 2.47 3.02
CA LEU A 57 -8.98 1.65 3.64
C LEU A 57 -9.63 0.79 2.55
N ALA A 58 -9.56 -0.53 2.70
CA ALA A 58 -10.25 -1.47 1.81
C ALA A 58 -11.21 -2.35 2.60
N ARG A 59 -12.44 -2.47 2.11
CA ARG A 59 -13.49 -3.25 2.76
C ARG A 59 -14.19 -4.17 1.76
N ARG A 60 -14.58 -5.35 2.24
CA ARG A 60 -15.51 -6.23 1.55
C ARG A 60 -16.84 -6.18 2.29
N GLU A 61 -17.90 -5.85 1.57
CA GLU A 61 -19.27 -6.05 2.06
C GLU A 61 -19.76 -7.42 1.58
N GLY A 62 -20.56 -8.10 2.40
CA GLY A 62 -21.02 -9.45 2.10
C GLY A 62 -21.86 -10.05 3.22
N ASP A 63 -21.82 -11.37 3.36
CA ASP A 63 -22.67 -12.10 4.30
C ASP A 63 -22.44 -11.62 5.75
N PRO A 64 -23.49 -11.15 6.45
CA PRO A 64 -23.39 -10.71 7.84
C PRO A 64 -22.94 -11.79 8.83
N SER A 65 -23.00 -13.06 8.44
CA SER A 65 -22.50 -14.19 9.27
C SER A 65 -20.99 -14.38 9.21
N TRP A 66 -20.30 -13.73 8.25
CA TRP A 66 -18.84 -13.81 8.17
C TRP A 66 -18.17 -13.13 9.37
N PRO A 67 -17.05 -13.68 9.87
CA PRO A 67 -16.28 -13.01 10.90
C PRO A 67 -15.71 -11.69 10.37
N HIS A 68 -15.74 -10.66 11.21
CA HIS A 68 -15.08 -9.39 10.90
C HIS A 68 -13.58 -9.53 11.20
N VAL A 69 -12.74 -9.39 10.17
CA VAL A 69 -11.27 -9.44 10.29
C VAL A 69 -10.69 -8.11 9.84
N ILE A 70 -9.79 -7.55 10.66
CA ILE A 70 -9.03 -6.34 10.34
C ILE A 70 -7.59 -6.75 10.07
N ILE A 71 -7.06 -6.36 8.91
CA ILE A 71 -5.64 -6.51 8.56
C ILE A 71 -5.03 -5.12 8.57
N TYR A 72 -4.06 -4.90 9.44
CA TYR A 72 -3.30 -3.65 9.52
C TYR A 72 -1.90 -3.86 8.93
N GLY A 73 -1.45 -2.88 8.16
CA GLY A 73 -0.09 -2.81 7.63
C GLY A 73 0.26 -1.37 7.28
N HIS A 74 1.53 -1.13 7.02
CA HIS A 74 2.04 0.15 6.53
C HIS A 74 2.69 -0.05 5.16
N TYR A 75 2.68 0.98 4.34
CA TYR A 75 3.20 0.94 2.97
C TYR A 75 4.44 1.81 2.78
N ASP A 76 4.82 2.56 3.81
CA ASP A 76 6.07 3.30 3.86
C ASP A 76 7.23 2.44 4.36
N VAL A 77 8.44 2.83 4.00
CA VAL A 77 9.68 2.15 4.34
C VAL A 77 10.72 3.13 4.87
N GLN A 78 11.77 2.58 5.47
CA GLN A 78 12.95 3.35 5.85
C GLN A 78 13.79 3.72 4.61
N PRO A 79 14.60 4.78 4.67
CA PRO A 79 15.65 5.03 3.68
C PRO A 79 16.58 3.82 3.56
N ALA A 80 17.05 3.55 2.35
CA ALA A 80 18.01 2.47 2.08
C ALA A 80 19.47 2.92 2.19
N ASP A 81 19.74 4.20 2.49
CA ASP A 81 21.11 4.68 2.68
C ASP A 81 21.80 4.04 3.90
N PRO A 82 23.12 3.81 3.84
CA PRO A 82 23.99 4.07 2.70
C PRO A 82 23.97 2.92 1.68
N PHE A 83 23.82 3.25 0.39
CA PHE A 83 23.61 2.27 -0.68
C PHE A 83 24.81 1.35 -0.93
N GLU A 84 26.03 1.76 -0.61
CA GLU A 84 27.26 0.98 -0.84
C GLU A 84 27.43 -0.23 0.09
N LEU A 85 26.58 -0.37 1.12
CA LEU A 85 26.64 -1.48 2.08
C LEU A 85 25.64 -2.61 1.77
N TRP A 86 24.94 -2.54 0.64
CA TRP A 86 23.94 -3.52 0.20
C TRP A 86 24.48 -4.53 -0.80
#